data_AF-A0A8F1WK51-F1
#
_entry.id   AF-A0A8F1WK51-F1
#
_cell.length_a   1.000
_cell.length_b   1.000
_cell.length_c   1.000
_cell.angle_alpha   90.00
_cell.angle_beta   90.00
_cell.angle_gamma   90.00
#
_symmetry.space_group_name_H-M   'P 1'
#
loop_
_entity.id
_entity.type
_entity.pdbx_description
1 polymer ?
#
loop_
_entity_poly.entity_id
_entity_poly.type
_entity_poly.pdbx_seq_one_letter_code
_entity_poly.pdbx_strand_id
1 'polypeptide(L)'
;MRRIRADDAAMSTEQILIIDDDITLVESIGDVMISVGYRVLSAPNGHDGIELFKRGGVSAVLLDLVMDGIGGIETLQELKKINADVPVIIVTGYADIQSAVEATKLGAYDFVVKPPDFDKLIITLAHGIQQLQLTQETRALKGAVDTSLESQLGKSRSMSKLIADIQQVAASSFSIILQGETGTGKSYIARIIHNLSARAGKPFVKVDIGSLAEGVVESELFGHERGAFTGADKKTRGFFEAANGGTIFIDEIQNMSPNIQAKLLSVVEDKVIYPVGGRAPVDIDVRIIAATNRDINHLVETKNLRSDLYFRLGEFIITVPPLRNRREDIGFFVGKFIAEASDELDKPIRDISDEAMALLENNPWVGNIRELKNMIRRAVLFSDDGTIRYEHIKILLDGKAEVTVDNRTFMSLKETLKIEETKAIKRALELSDGNRTKTAAILKISYRGLLAKMKEYDID
;
A
#
# COMPACT_ATOMS: atom_id res chain seq x y z
N MET A 1 -17.96 3.04 38.91
CA MET A 1 -18.44 4.44 39.01
C MET A 1 -17.27 5.41 38.90
N ARG A 2 -16.96 5.87 37.69
CA ARG A 2 -16.03 6.99 37.46
C ARG A 2 -16.88 8.17 37.02
N ARG A 3 -16.85 9.24 37.80
CA ARG A 3 -17.48 10.53 37.50
C ARG A 3 -16.87 11.09 36.22
N ILE A 4 -17.69 11.30 35.20
CA ILE A 4 -17.34 12.12 34.03
C ILE A 4 -17.27 13.56 34.54
N ARG A 5 -16.12 14.20 34.38
CA ARG A 5 -15.88 15.59 34.74
C ARG A 5 -16.52 16.51 33.70
N ALA A 6 -17.11 17.58 34.18
CA ALA A 6 -17.83 18.60 33.42
C ALA A 6 -16.90 19.61 32.72
N ASP A 7 -15.79 19.17 32.12
CA ASP A 7 -14.78 20.06 31.51
C ASP A 7 -14.55 19.85 29.98
N ASP A 8 -15.36 19.04 29.30
CA ASP A 8 -15.33 18.89 27.83
C ASP A 8 -16.58 19.50 27.15
N ALA A 9 -16.95 20.74 27.53
CA ALA A 9 -17.96 21.50 26.81
C ALA A 9 -17.38 22.10 25.50
N ALA A 10 -17.02 21.22 24.55
CA ALA A 10 -17.08 21.58 23.15
C ALA A 10 -18.56 21.43 22.72
N MET A 11 -19.21 22.51 22.28
CA MET A 11 -20.58 22.46 21.79
C MET A 11 -20.73 21.35 20.74
N SER A 12 -21.56 20.36 21.00
CA SER A 12 -21.95 19.34 20.03
C SER A 12 -22.44 20.01 18.74
N THR A 13 -21.84 19.65 17.61
CA THR A 13 -22.19 20.17 16.28
C THR A 13 -23.37 19.43 15.65
N GLU A 14 -23.90 18.41 16.34
CA GLU A 14 -24.93 17.52 15.85
C GLU A 14 -26.29 18.22 15.81
N GLN A 15 -26.94 18.11 14.65
CA GLN A 15 -28.17 18.81 14.33
C GLN A 15 -29.32 17.82 14.19
N ILE A 16 -30.38 18.02 14.95
CA ILE A 16 -31.55 17.15 15.03
C ILE A 16 -32.69 17.83 14.27
N LEU A 17 -33.34 17.08 13.39
CA LEU A 17 -34.53 17.55 12.68
C LEU A 17 -35.77 16.93 13.31
N ILE A 18 -36.71 17.76 13.78
CA ILE A 18 -38.00 17.34 14.32
C ILE A 18 -39.07 17.60 13.27
N ILE A 19 -39.84 16.59 12.91
CA ILE A 19 -40.93 16.67 11.92
C ILE A 19 -42.21 16.19 12.60
N ASP A 20 -43.05 17.15 12.99
CA ASP A 20 -44.28 16.92 13.75
C ASP A 20 -45.17 18.17 13.60
N ASP A 21 -46.49 17.99 13.46
CA ASP A 21 -47.46 19.08 13.31
C ASP A 21 -47.93 19.64 14.66
N ASP A 22 -47.67 18.94 15.78
CA ASP A 22 -47.91 19.44 17.13
C ASP A 22 -46.79 20.39 17.58
N ILE A 23 -47.01 21.68 17.35
CA ILE A 23 -46.10 22.77 17.74
C ILE A 23 -45.71 22.70 19.22
N THR A 24 -46.63 22.34 20.11
CA THR A 24 -46.36 22.31 21.57
C THR A 24 -45.38 21.20 21.91
N LEU A 25 -45.53 20.04 21.27
CA LEU A 25 -44.63 18.92 21.43
C LEU A 25 -43.27 19.19 20.78
N VAL A 26 -43.24 19.81 19.60
CA VAL A 26 -42.01 20.23 18.92
C VAL A 26 -41.20 21.18 19.79
N GLU A 27 -41.83 22.19 20.38
CA GLU A 27 -41.17 23.14 21.31
C GLU A 27 -40.64 22.41 22.54
N SER A 28 -41.44 21.53 23.15
CA SER A 28 -41.03 20.78 24.34
C SER A 28 -39.84 19.85 24.07
N ILE A 29 -39.87 19.09 22.96
CA ILE A 29 -38.74 18.24 22.55
C ILE A 29 -37.53 19.12 22.18
N GLY A 30 -37.76 20.22 21.47
CA GLY A 30 -36.73 21.17 21.07
C GLY A 30 -35.95 21.73 22.27
N ASP A 31 -36.65 22.23 23.28
CA ASP A 31 -36.05 22.77 24.51
C ASP A 31 -35.20 21.73 25.23
N VAL A 32 -35.70 20.50 25.34
CA VAL A 32 -34.95 19.38 25.95
C VAL A 32 -33.69 19.08 25.15
N MET A 33 -33.78 18.96 23.82
CA MET A 33 -32.63 18.65 22.96
C MET A 33 -31.57 19.76 22.98
N ILE A 34 -31.99 21.03 23.04
CA ILE A 34 -31.10 22.17 23.21
C ILE A 34 -30.40 22.12 24.58
N SER A 35 -31.13 21.76 25.64
CA SER A 35 -30.56 21.69 27.00
C SER A 35 -29.45 20.63 27.15
N VAL A 36 -29.49 19.58 26.34
CA VAL A 36 -28.46 18.52 26.29
C VAL A 36 -27.38 18.77 25.23
N GLY A 37 -27.43 19.92 24.54
CA GLY A 37 -26.35 20.41 23.67
C GLY A 37 -26.57 20.25 22.16
N TYR A 38 -27.72 19.74 21.71
CA TYR A 38 -28.00 19.58 20.27
C TYR A 38 -28.47 20.88 19.61
N ARG A 39 -28.23 21.00 18.30
CA ARG A 39 -28.91 22.01 17.46
C ARG A 39 -30.21 21.44 16.95
N VAL A 40 -31.29 22.23 16.97
CA VAL A 40 -32.62 21.75 16.55
C VAL A 40 -33.08 22.51 15.31
N LEU A 41 -33.54 21.76 14.32
CA LEU A 41 -34.41 22.23 13.26
C LEU A 41 -35.79 21.61 13.46
N SER A 42 -36.84 22.33 13.09
CA SER A 42 -38.20 21.81 13.08
C SER A 42 -38.86 22.02 11.73
N ALA A 43 -39.76 21.11 11.38
CA ALA A 43 -40.66 21.22 10.24
C ALA A 43 -42.09 20.81 10.65
N PRO A 44 -43.12 21.55 10.25
CA PRO A 44 -44.50 21.25 10.63
C PRO A 44 -45.15 20.14 9.79
N ASN A 45 -44.45 19.62 8.78
CA ASN A 45 -44.96 18.58 7.89
C ASN A 45 -43.80 17.85 7.17
N GLY A 46 -44.11 16.68 6.59
CA GLY A 46 -43.13 15.84 5.88
C GLY A 46 -42.43 16.53 4.71
N HIS A 47 -43.13 17.37 3.95
CA HIS A 47 -42.55 18.06 2.78
C HIS A 47 -41.43 19.02 3.19
N ASP A 48 -41.70 19.89 4.16
CA ASP A 48 -40.72 20.86 4.66
C ASP A 48 -39.56 20.15 5.38
N GLY A 49 -39.85 19.05 6.08
CA GLY A 49 -38.84 18.20 6.70
C GLY A 49 -37.87 17.60 5.67
N ILE A 50 -38.37 17.06 4.57
CA ILE A 50 -37.54 16.54 3.47
C ILE A 50 -36.66 17.63 2.87
N GLU A 51 -37.20 18.83 2.64
CA GLU A 51 -36.44 19.96 2.08
C GLU A 51 -35.33 20.43 3.03
N LEU A 52 -35.58 20.48 4.34
CA LEU A 52 -34.53 20.76 5.33
C LEU A 52 -33.48 19.65 5.36
N PHE A 53 -33.88 18.39 5.25
CA PHE A 53 -32.96 17.25 5.23
C PHE A 53 -32.01 17.28 4.02
N LYS A 54 -32.51 17.67 2.85
CA LYS A 54 -31.70 17.81 1.62
C LYS A 54 -30.59 18.85 1.72
N ARG A 55 -30.72 19.85 2.60
CA ARG A 55 -29.68 20.87 2.83
C ARG A 55 -28.43 20.30 3.51
N GLY A 56 -28.52 19.09 4.06
CA GLY A 56 -27.41 18.39 4.71
C GLY A 56 -27.14 18.85 6.14
N GLY A 57 -26.27 18.12 6.84
CA GLY A 57 -25.87 18.42 8.22
C GLY A 57 -26.76 17.83 9.32
N VAL A 58 -27.87 17.17 8.97
CA VAL A 58 -28.75 16.49 9.93
C VAL A 58 -28.11 15.19 10.43
N SER A 59 -27.97 15.06 11.75
CA SER A 59 -27.36 13.91 12.43
C SER A 59 -28.40 12.89 12.90
N ALA A 60 -29.65 13.30 13.10
CA ALA A 60 -30.78 12.42 13.39
C ALA A 60 -32.11 13.11 13.10
N VAL A 61 -33.16 12.32 12.88
CA VAL A 61 -34.53 12.82 12.65
C VAL A 61 -35.48 12.24 13.69
N LEU A 62 -36.33 13.09 14.27
CA LEU A 62 -37.51 12.70 15.04
C LEU A 62 -38.74 12.93 14.14
N LEU A 63 -39.52 11.89 13.91
CA LEU A 63 -40.59 11.91 12.90
C LEU A 63 -41.91 11.39 13.46
N ASP A 64 -42.97 12.18 13.36
CA ASP A 64 -44.33 11.68 13.59
C ASP A 64 -44.82 10.85 12.40
N LEU A 65 -45.62 9.82 12.68
CA LEU A 65 -46.30 9.03 11.65
C LEU A 65 -47.59 9.68 11.18
N VAL A 66 -48.27 10.40 12.07
CA VAL A 66 -49.60 10.96 11.82
C VAL A 66 -49.47 12.46 11.69
N MET A 67 -49.41 12.96 10.46
CA MET A 67 -49.35 14.38 10.16
C MET A 67 -50.22 14.69 8.94
N ASP A 68 -50.69 15.93 8.85
CA ASP A 68 -51.38 16.41 7.66
C ASP A 68 -50.45 16.48 6.43
N GLY A 69 -50.96 16.03 5.27
CA GLY A 69 -50.22 16.04 4.00
C GLY A 69 -49.49 14.73 3.71
N ILE A 70 -48.17 14.81 3.46
CA ILE A 70 -47.34 13.61 3.24
C ILE A 70 -47.19 12.88 4.57
N GLY A 71 -47.66 11.62 4.63
CA GLY A 71 -47.62 10.82 5.86
C GLY A 71 -46.20 10.50 6.33
N GLY A 72 -46.04 10.15 7.61
CA GLY A 72 -44.71 9.90 8.17
C GLY A 72 -44.00 8.67 7.58
N ILE A 73 -44.73 7.64 7.14
CA ILE A 73 -44.11 6.48 6.46
C ILE A 73 -43.51 6.87 5.11
N GLU A 74 -44.23 7.67 4.32
CA GLU A 74 -43.73 8.17 3.03
C GLU A 74 -42.52 9.09 3.25
N THR A 75 -42.60 9.95 4.27
CA THR A 75 -41.50 10.83 4.68
C THR A 75 -40.26 10.02 5.06
N LEU A 76 -40.39 8.97 5.88
CA LEU A 76 -39.30 8.07 6.24
C LEU A 76 -38.62 7.47 5.00
N GLN A 77 -39.40 6.98 4.03
CA GLN A 77 -38.86 6.37 2.82
C GLN A 77 -38.06 7.38 1.98
N GLU A 78 -38.55 8.61 1.83
CA GLU A 78 -37.83 9.67 1.10
C GLU A 78 -36.54 10.07 1.82
N LEU A 79 -36.56 10.22 3.15
CA LEU A 79 -35.37 10.51 3.93
C LEU A 79 -34.30 9.40 3.76
N LYS A 80 -34.72 8.13 3.78
CA LYS A 80 -33.81 6.99 3.60
C LYS A 80 -33.27 6.84 2.18
N LYS A 81 -34.01 7.30 1.15
CA LYS A 81 -33.49 7.40 -0.22
C LYS A 81 -32.38 8.46 -0.33
N ILE A 82 -32.52 9.58 0.39
CA ILE A 82 -31.53 10.67 0.37
C ILE A 82 -30.27 10.27 1.14
N ASN A 83 -30.44 9.76 2.37
CA ASN A 83 -29.34 9.24 3.17
C ASN A 83 -29.82 8.14 4.12
N ALA A 84 -29.54 6.89 3.77
CA ALA A 84 -29.96 5.73 4.55
C ALA A 84 -29.33 5.64 5.95
N ASP A 85 -28.16 6.25 6.13
CA ASP A 85 -27.36 6.11 7.36
C ASP A 85 -27.86 6.99 8.50
N VAL A 86 -28.54 8.12 8.20
CA VAL A 86 -29.06 8.99 9.26
C VAL A 86 -30.16 8.24 10.03
N PRO A 87 -30.05 8.12 11.36
CA PRO A 87 -31.08 7.49 12.18
C PRO A 87 -32.37 8.32 12.14
N VAL A 88 -33.49 7.66 11.89
CA VAL A 88 -34.84 8.26 11.96
C VAL A 88 -35.58 7.56 13.10
N ILE A 89 -35.91 8.29 14.14
CA ILE A 89 -36.66 7.79 15.30
C ILE A 89 -38.11 8.24 15.15
N ILE A 90 -39.02 7.29 15.23
CA ILE A 90 -40.44 7.57 15.14
C ILE A 90 -40.96 8.04 16.49
N VAL A 91 -41.74 9.13 16.53
CA VAL A 91 -42.40 9.64 17.73
C VAL A 91 -43.90 9.65 17.47
N THR A 92 -44.65 8.67 17.99
CA THR A 92 -46.06 8.47 17.59
C THR A 92 -46.96 8.08 18.76
N GLY A 93 -48.28 8.17 18.59
CA GLY A 93 -49.27 7.86 19.63
C GLY A 93 -49.42 6.35 19.91
N TYR A 94 -50.08 6.01 21.02
CA TYR A 94 -50.33 4.61 21.40
C TYR A 94 -51.16 3.82 20.37
N ALA A 95 -52.02 4.50 19.61
CA ALA A 95 -52.86 3.88 18.59
C ALA A 95 -52.04 3.33 17.39
N ASP A 96 -50.83 3.84 17.20
CA ASP A 96 -50.04 3.66 15.97
C ASP A 96 -48.81 2.77 16.16
N ILE A 97 -48.75 2.02 17.27
CA ILE A 97 -47.62 1.12 17.59
C ILE A 97 -47.38 0.10 16.46
N GLN A 98 -48.43 -0.42 15.83
CA GLN A 98 -48.28 -1.34 14.71
C GLN A 98 -47.57 -0.69 13.51
N SER A 99 -47.95 0.56 13.19
CA SER A 99 -47.32 1.37 12.14
C SER A 99 -45.88 1.72 12.47
N ALA A 100 -45.56 1.99 13.75
CA ALA A 100 -44.19 2.22 14.21
C ALA A 100 -43.30 0.98 14.05
N VAL A 101 -43.83 -0.21 14.35
CA VAL A 101 -43.14 -1.49 14.11
C VAL A 101 -42.91 -1.70 12.62
N GLU A 102 -43.85 -1.36 11.75
CA GLU A 102 -43.65 -1.40 10.31
C GLU A 102 -42.57 -0.42 9.84
N ALA A 103 -42.55 0.80 10.40
CA ALA A 103 -41.54 1.81 10.08
C ALA A 103 -40.10 1.32 10.39
N THR A 104 -39.90 0.55 11.47
CA THR A 104 -38.58 -0.05 11.76
C THR A 104 -38.15 -1.05 10.69
N LYS A 105 -39.08 -1.80 10.09
CA LYS A 105 -38.78 -2.69 8.96
C LYS A 105 -38.43 -1.91 7.70
N LEU A 106 -38.94 -0.69 7.56
CA LEU A 106 -38.64 0.24 6.47
C LEU A 106 -37.38 1.08 6.72
N GLY A 107 -36.65 0.81 7.81
CA GLY A 107 -35.34 1.42 8.09
C GLY A 107 -35.35 2.51 9.15
N ALA A 108 -36.47 2.78 9.84
CA ALA A 108 -36.44 3.58 11.05
C ALA A 108 -35.52 2.93 12.09
N TYR A 109 -34.80 3.76 12.84
CA TYR A 109 -33.83 3.33 13.83
C TYR A 109 -34.51 2.72 15.06
N ASP A 110 -35.51 3.42 15.58
CA ASP A 110 -36.30 3.01 16.74
C ASP A 110 -37.61 3.83 16.78
N PHE A 111 -38.48 3.59 17.77
CA PHE A 111 -39.66 4.40 18.02
C PHE A 111 -39.88 4.71 19.51
N VAL A 112 -40.53 5.84 19.76
CA VAL A 112 -40.94 6.34 21.08
C VAL A 112 -42.43 6.70 21.03
N VAL A 113 -43.15 6.38 22.11
CA VAL A 113 -44.59 6.63 22.21
C VAL A 113 -44.84 8.01 22.83
N LYS A 114 -45.78 8.78 22.27
CA LYS A 114 -46.26 10.06 22.81
C LYS A 114 -47.15 9.84 24.05
N PRO A 115 -46.99 10.61 25.15
CA PRO A 115 -45.94 11.60 25.37
C PRO A 115 -44.57 10.94 25.63
N PRO A 116 -43.48 11.43 25.01
CA PRO A 116 -42.18 10.78 25.11
C PRO A 116 -41.61 10.88 26.52
N ASP A 117 -41.02 9.79 26.99
CA ASP A 117 -40.04 9.82 28.08
C ASP A 117 -38.77 10.46 27.53
N PHE A 118 -38.47 11.68 28.00
CA PHE A 118 -37.34 12.47 27.51
C PHE A 118 -35.99 11.81 27.77
N ASP A 119 -35.80 11.14 28.91
CA ASP A 119 -34.56 10.44 29.21
C ASP A 119 -34.34 9.30 28.21
N LYS A 120 -35.41 8.54 27.94
CA LYS A 120 -35.37 7.47 26.94
C LYS A 120 -35.11 8.02 25.53
N LEU A 121 -35.77 9.11 25.15
CA LEU A 121 -35.59 9.73 23.84
C LEU A 121 -34.16 10.22 23.63
N ILE A 122 -33.56 10.87 24.65
CA ILE A 122 -32.15 11.31 24.62
C ILE A 122 -31.21 10.12 24.43
N ILE A 123 -31.41 9.02 25.17
CA ILE A 123 -30.57 7.81 25.06
C ILE A 123 -30.68 7.20 23.66
N THR A 124 -31.90 7.02 23.15
CA THR A 124 -32.12 6.46 21.81
C THR A 124 -31.49 7.34 20.73
N LEU A 125 -31.62 8.66 20.84
CA LEU A 125 -31.02 9.63 19.93
C LEU A 125 -29.49 9.56 19.96
N ALA A 126 -28.89 9.55 21.15
CA ALA A 126 -27.44 9.47 21.34
C ALA A 126 -26.86 8.20 20.73
N HIS A 127 -27.50 7.04 20.93
CA HIS A 127 -27.08 5.78 20.32
C HIS A 127 -27.20 5.79 18.79
N GLY A 128 -28.28 6.36 18.25
CA GLY A 128 -28.45 6.50 16.80
C GLY A 128 -27.35 7.36 16.18
N ILE A 129 -27.04 8.50 16.79
CA ILE A 129 -25.98 9.41 16.32
C ILE A 129 -24.60 8.73 16.42
N GLN A 130 -24.32 8.01 17.50
CA GLN A 130 -23.08 7.26 17.65
C GLN A 130 -22.92 6.21 16.55
N GLN A 131 -24.00 5.51 16.19
CA GLN A 131 -23.97 4.55 15.08
C GLN A 131 -23.72 5.21 13.72
N LEU A 132 -24.28 6.40 13.49
CA LEU A 132 -23.98 7.21 12.32
C LEU A 132 -22.48 7.58 12.26
N GLN A 133 -21.92 8.07 13.38
CA GLN A 133 -20.50 8.40 13.50
C GLN A 133 -19.61 7.19 13.21
N LEU A 134 -19.89 6.03 13.81
CA LEU A 134 -19.15 4.78 13.56
C LEU A 134 -19.23 4.32 12.10
N THR A 135 -20.39 4.50 11.46
CA THR A 135 -20.59 4.17 10.04
C THR A 135 -19.80 5.12 9.14
N GLN A 136 -19.81 6.42 9.46
CA GLN A 136 -19.04 7.44 8.76
C GLN A 136 -17.52 7.24 8.96
N GLU A 137 -17.07 6.92 10.16
CA GLU A 137 -15.67 6.55 10.44
C GLU A 137 -15.25 5.30 9.67
N THR A 138 -16.09 4.26 9.64
CA THR A 138 -15.81 3.05 8.87
C THR A 138 -15.73 3.34 7.37
N ARG A 139 -16.59 4.22 6.83
CA ARG A 139 -16.51 4.66 5.43
C ARG A 139 -15.29 5.55 5.17
N ALA A 140 -14.94 6.45 6.09
CA ALA A 140 -13.76 7.28 6.00
C ALA A 140 -12.47 6.44 6.04
N LEU A 141 -12.41 5.42 6.90
CA LEU A 141 -11.32 4.44 6.96
C LEU A 141 -11.25 3.61 5.68
N LYS A 142 -12.38 3.15 5.14
CA LYS A 142 -12.42 2.42 3.85
C LYS A 142 -12.06 3.31 2.66
N GLY A 143 -12.47 4.58 2.64
CA GLY A 143 -12.11 5.57 1.61
C GLY A 143 -10.65 6.04 1.69
N ALA A 144 -10.08 6.09 2.90
CA ALA A 144 -8.64 6.34 3.10
C ALA A 144 -7.78 5.17 2.59
N VAL A 145 -8.30 3.93 2.62
CA VAL A 145 -7.61 2.75 2.05
C VAL A 145 -7.58 2.80 0.51
N ASP A 146 -8.64 3.29 -0.15
CA ASP A 146 -8.64 3.50 -1.61
C ASP A 146 -7.66 4.60 -2.04
N THR A 147 -7.55 5.67 -1.26
CA THR A 147 -6.64 6.79 -1.56
C THR A 147 -5.17 6.48 -1.22
N SER A 148 -4.91 5.61 -0.24
CA SER A 148 -3.55 5.23 0.16
C SER A 148 -2.82 4.41 -0.89
N LEU A 149 -3.48 3.47 -1.58
CA LEU A 149 -2.79 2.60 -2.55
C LEU A 149 -2.43 3.34 -3.83
N GLU A 150 -3.33 4.18 -4.34
CA GLU A 150 -3.03 5.10 -5.44
C GLU A 150 -1.87 6.03 -5.09
N SER A 151 -1.84 6.56 -3.87
CA SER A 151 -0.74 7.41 -3.37
C SER A 151 0.58 6.65 -3.15
N GLN A 152 0.58 5.32 -3.20
CA GLN A 152 1.77 4.48 -3.02
C GLN A 152 2.26 3.85 -4.32
N LEU A 153 1.36 3.56 -5.27
CA LEU A 153 1.62 2.74 -6.44
C LEU A 153 1.42 3.48 -7.78
N GLY A 154 0.76 4.65 -7.77
CA GLY A 154 0.40 5.41 -8.98
C GLY A 154 -1.11 5.39 -9.24
N LYS A 155 -1.57 6.31 -10.09
CA LYS A 155 -2.99 6.57 -10.41
C LYS A 155 -3.36 6.20 -11.84
N SER A 156 -2.41 5.72 -12.64
CA SER A 156 -2.69 5.35 -14.03
C SER A 156 -3.77 4.27 -14.14
N ARG A 157 -4.50 4.28 -15.25
CA ARG A 157 -5.57 3.30 -15.51
C ARG A 157 -5.10 1.84 -15.44
N SER A 158 -3.84 1.57 -15.80
CA SER A 158 -3.26 0.23 -15.72
C SER A 158 -3.01 -0.20 -14.27
N MET A 159 -2.84 0.76 -13.36
CA MET A 159 -2.71 0.53 -11.92
C MET A 159 -4.05 0.34 -11.22
N SER A 160 -5.14 0.99 -11.68
CA SER A 160 -6.47 0.83 -11.06
C SER A 160 -6.93 -0.63 -10.99
N LYS A 161 -6.71 -1.40 -12.07
CA LYS A 161 -7.01 -2.85 -12.07
C LYS A 161 -6.15 -3.60 -11.06
N LEU A 162 -4.85 -3.33 -11.05
CA LEU A 162 -3.92 -3.99 -10.13
C LEU A 162 -4.21 -3.64 -8.66
N ILE A 163 -4.65 -2.42 -8.37
CA ILE A 163 -5.07 -1.99 -7.03
C ILE A 163 -6.32 -2.77 -6.59
N ALA A 164 -7.34 -2.89 -7.47
CA ALA A 164 -8.53 -3.69 -7.19
C ALA A 164 -8.18 -5.17 -6.95
N ASP A 165 -7.31 -5.75 -7.79
CA ASP A 165 -6.83 -7.13 -7.64
C ASP A 165 -6.09 -7.32 -6.30
N ILE A 166 -5.24 -6.36 -5.90
CA ILE A 166 -4.54 -6.35 -4.60
C ILE A 166 -5.54 -6.32 -3.44
N GLN A 167 -6.51 -5.41 -3.47
CA GLN A 167 -7.50 -5.27 -2.40
C GLN A 167 -8.33 -6.55 -2.24
N GLN A 168 -8.77 -7.13 -3.34
CA GLN A 168 -9.55 -8.37 -3.33
C GLN A 168 -8.75 -9.56 -2.80
N VAL A 169 -7.52 -9.74 -3.29
CA VAL A 169 -6.70 -10.90 -2.89
C VAL A 169 -6.12 -10.75 -1.48
N ALA A 170 -5.87 -9.52 -1.00
CA ALA A 170 -5.30 -9.31 0.33
C ALA A 170 -6.20 -9.90 1.43
N ALA A 171 -7.53 -9.81 1.27
CA ALA A 171 -8.51 -10.35 2.20
C ALA A 171 -8.58 -11.89 2.24
N SER A 172 -8.02 -12.59 1.24
CA SER A 172 -7.99 -14.06 1.20
C SER A 172 -6.70 -14.64 1.80
N SER A 173 -6.65 -15.96 1.98
CA SER A 173 -5.45 -16.71 2.32
C SER A 173 -4.72 -17.29 1.10
N PHE A 174 -5.13 -16.91 -0.12
CA PHE A 174 -4.62 -17.52 -1.34
C PHE A 174 -3.12 -17.30 -1.51
N SER A 175 -2.49 -18.30 -2.13
CA SER A 175 -1.14 -18.19 -2.68
C SER A 175 -1.18 -17.27 -3.90
N ILE A 176 -0.17 -16.40 -4.02
CA ILE A 176 -0.14 -15.38 -5.08
C ILE A 176 1.15 -15.49 -5.87
N ILE A 177 1.04 -15.42 -7.20
CA ILE A 177 2.19 -15.20 -8.09
C ILE A 177 2.15 -13.75 -8.59
N LEU A 178 3.20 -12.99 -8.29
CA LEU A 178 3.46 -11.67 -8.86
C LEU A 178 4.39 -11.81 -10.08
N GLN A 179 3.86 -11.56 -11.27
CA GLN A 179 4.64 -11.56 -12.50
C GLN A 179 4.86 -10.12 -12.98
N GLY A 180 6.06 -9.82 -13.46
CA GLY A 180 6.34 -8.54 -14.11
C GLY A 180 7.83 -8.29 -14.19
N GLU A 181 8.26 -7.37 -15.05
CA GLU A 181 9.68 -7.13 -15.31
C GLU A 181 10.51 -6.80 -14.06
N THR A 182 11.83 -6.93 -14.17
CA THR A 182 12.75 -6.52 -13.12
C THR A 182 12.56 -5.04 -12.80
N GLY A 183 12.48 -4.71 -11.51
CA GLY A 183 12.37 -3.32 -11.05
C GLY A 183 10.97 -2.69 -11.12
N THR A 184 9.91 -3.44 -11.44
CA THR A 184 8.52 -2.91 -11.48
C THR A 184 7.87 -2.69 -10.11
N GLY A 185 8.48 -3.16 -9.02
CA GLY A 185 7.97 -3.00 -7.66
C GLY A 185 7.31 -4.23 -7.03
N LYS A 186 7.48 -5.44 -7.60
CA LYS A 186 6.88 -6.69 -7.06
C LYS A 186 7.07 -6.89 -5.55
N SER A 187 8.29 -6.71 -5.05
CA SER A 187 8.58 -6.83 -3.60
C SER A 187 7.85 -5.79 -2.74
N TYR A 188 7.59 -4.60 -3.28
CA TYR A 188 6.82 -3.56 -2.59
C TYR A 188 5.32 -3.90 -2.60
N ILE A 189 4.81 -4.38 -3.73
CA ILE A 189 3.42 -4.87 -3.86
C ILE A 189 3.17 -6.06 -2.90
N ALA A 190 4.10 -7.02 -2.80
CA ALA A 190 3.97 -8.13 -1.85
C ALA A 190 3.84 -7.65 -0.41
N ARG A 191 4.60 -6.61 -0.02
CA ARG A 191 4.51 -5.99 1.30
C ARG A 191 3.14 -5.36 1.53
N ILE A 192 2.62 -4.65 0.53
CA ILE A 192 1.28 -4.05 0.59
C ILE A 192 0.22 -5.13 0.79
N ILE A 193 0.24 -6.20 -0.01
CA ILE A 193 -0.71 -7.31 0.12
C ILE A 193 -0.68 -7.89 1.53
N HIS A 194 0.51 -8.09 2.09
CA HIS A 194 0.65 -8.55 3.47
C HIS A 194 0.03 -7.57 4.49
N ASN A 195 0.33 -6.28 4.37
CA ASN A 195 -0.16 -5.23 5.27
C ASN A 195 -1.68 -5.06 5.22
N LEU A 196 -2.31 -5.39 4.09
CA LEU A 196 -3.77 -5.34 3.92
C LEU A 196 -4.48 -6.64 4.31
N SER A 197 -3.74 -7.71 4.59
CA SER A 197 -4.30 -9.02 4.89
C SER A 197 -4.68 -9.20 6.36
N ALA A 198 -5.41 -10.27 6.67
CA ALA A 198 -5.65 -10.70 8.05
C ALA A 198 -4.37 -11.02 8.85
N ARG A 199 -3.21 -11.14 8.16
CA ARG A 199 -1.89 -11.34 8.76
C ARG A 199 -1.10 -10.04 8.92
N ALA A 200 -1.73 -8.88 8.78
CA ALA A 200 -1.11 -7.60 9.07
C ALA A 200 -0.52 -7.59 10.49
N GLY A 201 0.71 -7.10 10.64
CA GLY A 201 1.44 -7.09 11.91
C GLY A 201 2.06 -8.44 12.31
N LYS A 202 1.89 -9.51 11.52
CA LYS A 202 2.63 -10.78 11.65
C LYS A 202 3.96 -10.72 10.88
N PRO A 203 4.86 -11.72 11.04
CA PRO A 203 6.10 -11.74 10.30
C PRO A 203 5.88 -11.68 8.78
N PHE A 204 6.70 -10.88 8.10
CA PHE A 204 6.85 -10.93 6.65
C PHE A 204 8.31 -11.18 6.35
N VAL A 205 8.59 -12.39 5.85
CA VAL A 205 9.95 -12.84 5.55
C VAL A 205 10.14 -12.76 4.04
N LYS A 206 11.13 -11.97 3.60
CA LYS A 206 11.50 -11.87 2.20
C LYS A 206 12.72 -12.76 1.95
N VAL A 207 12.64 -13.59 0.91
CA VAL A 207 13.74 -14.43 0.43
C VAL A 207 13.92 -14.17 -1.06
N ASP A 208 15.15 -13.87 -1.48
CA ASP A 208 15.52 -13.71 -2.88
C ASP A 208 16.39 -14.90 -3.30
N ILE A 209 15.81 -15.80 -4.11
CA ILE A 209 16.49 -17.04 -4.52
C ILE A 209 17.71 -16.74 -5.38
N GLY A 210 17.68 -15.67 -6.19
CA GLY A 210 18.82 -15.29 -7.03
C GLY A 210 20.03 -14.78 -6.24
N SER A 211 19.83 -14.37 -4.99
CA SER A 211 20.91 -13.87 -4.12
C SER A 211 21.62 -14.95 -3.31
N LEU A 212 21.04 -16.16 -3.23
CA LEU A 212 21.55 -17.26 -2.42
C LEU A 212 22.40 -18.21 -3.28
N ALA A 213 23.48 -18.74 -2.70
CA ALA A 213 24.26 -19.79 -3.33
C ALA A 213 23.42 -21.08 -3.46
N GLU A 214 23.50 -21.76 -4.60
CA GLU A 214 22.65 -22.92 -4.92
C GLU A 214 22.65 -24.01 -3.83
N GLY A 215 23.82 -24.31 -3.26
CA GLY A 215 23.97 -25.31 -2.19
C GLY A 215 23.44 -24.88 -0.81
N VAL A 216 23.04 -23.61 -0.65
CA VAL A 216 22.62 -23.03 0.63
C VAL A 216 21.11 -22.74 0.65
N VAL A 217 20.47 -22.57 -0.52
CA VAL A 217 19.04 -22.25 -0.65
C VAL A 217 18.15 -23.19 0.16
N GLU A 218 18.40 -24.49 0.06
CA GLU A 218 17.59 -25.50 0.74
C GLU A 218 17.66 -25.37 2.27
N SER A 219 18.88 -25.23 2.81
CA SER A 219 19.10 -25.05 4.25
C SER A 219 18.51 -23.74 4.76
N GLU A 220 18.59 -22.65 4.00
CA GLU A 220 18.02 -21.36 4.40
C GLU A 220 16.50 -21.37 4.39
N LEU A 221 15.87 -21.99 3.38
CA LEU A 221 14.41 -22.08 3.31
C LEU A 221 13.83 -22.98 4.40
N PHE A 222 14.36 -24.20 4.54
CA PHE A 222 13.75 -25.27 5.35
C PHE A 222 14.43 -25.49 6.70
N GLY A 223 15.58 -24.87 6.95
CA GLY A 223 16.40 -25.13 8.12
C GLY A 223 17.22 -26.42 7.99
N HIS A 224 18.07 -26.68 8.97
CA HIS A 224 18.85 -27.92 9.02
C HIS A 224 19.05 -28.41 10.46
N GLU A 225 19.18 -29.73 10.60
CA GLU A 225 19.61 -30.37 11.83
C GLU A 225 21.14 -30.36 11.96
N ARG A 226 21.63 -30.52 13.19
CA ARG A 226 23.08 -30.63 13.43
C ARG A 226 23.65 -31.84 12.69
N GLY A 227 24.71 -31.63 11.91
CA GLY A 227 25.39 -32.66 11.14
C GLY A 227 24.73 -32.99 9.79
N ALA A 228 23.79 -32.18 9.31
CA ALA A 228 23.12 -32.40 8.03
C ALA A 228 24.07 -32.32 6.81
N PHE A 229 25.13 -31.52 6.90
CA PHE A 229 26.19 -31.39 5.89
C PHE A 229 27.49 -30.92 6.56
N THR A 230 28.60 -30.93 5.81
CA THR A 230 29.92 -30.46 6.29
C THR A 230 29.85 -28.99 6.68
N GLY A 231 30.02 -28.67 7.97
CA GLY A 231 29.87 -27.32 8.54
C GLY A 231 28.53 -27.05 9.24
N ALA A 232 27.60 -28.01 9.28
CA ALA A 232 26.34 -27.90 10.02
C ALA A 232 26.53 -28.16 11.53
N ASP A 233 27.29 -27.30 12.21
CA ASP A 233 27.68 -27.50 13.62
C ASP A 233 26.53 -27.32 14.62
N LYS A 234 25.44 -26.66 14.21
CA LYS A 234 24.27 -26.37 15.03
C LYS A 234 22.99 -26.60 14.23
N LYS A 235 21.88 -26.83 14.93
CA LYS A 235 20.54 -26.78 14.33
C LYS A 235 20.19 -25.32 14.03
N THR A 236 19.65 -25.06 12.84
CA THR A 236 19.25 -23.72 12.39
C THR A 236 17.83 -23.74 11.85
N ARG A 237 17.02 -22.76 12.25
CA ARG A 237 15.64 -22.59 11.75
C ARG A 237 15.66 -21.97 10.36
N GLY A 238 14.79 -22.47 9.48
CA GLY A 238 14.64 -21.92 8.13
C GLY A 238 13.72 -20.69 8.06
N PHE A 239 13.69 -20.06 6.89
CA PHE A 239 12.80 -18.93 6.59
C PHE A 239 11.31 -19.28 6.70
N PHE A 240 10.92 -20.52 6.40
CA PHE A 240 9.54 -20.97 6.59
C PHE A 240 9.12 -20.96 8.07
N GLU A 241 10.00 -21.42 8.97
CA GLU A 241 9.72 -21.35 10.41
C GLU A 241 9.69 -19.89 10.89
N ALA A 242 10.59 -19.04 10.39
CA ALA A 242 10.62 -17.62 10.72
C ALA A 242 9.36 -16.86 10.23
N ALA A 243 8.74 -17.34 9.16
CA ALA A 243 7.53 -16.78 8.59
C ALA A 243 6.24 -17.33 9.22
N ASN A 244 6.33 -18.27 10.16
CA ASN A 244 5.17 -18.96 10.72
C ASN A 244 4.13 -18.00 11.32
N GLY A 245 2.86 -18.21 11.02
CA GLY A 245 1.74 -17.32 11.33
C GLY A 245 1.65 -16.07 10.42
N GLY A 246 2.63 -15.84 9.56
CA GLY A 246 2.78 -14.64 8.73
C GLY A 246 2.79 -14.92 7.24
N THR A 247 3.67 -14.23 6.51
CA THR A 247 3.79 -14.33 5.05
C THR A 247 5.25 -14.50 4.65
N ILE A 248 5.51 -15.42 3.72
CA ILE A 248 6.80 -15.52 3.05
C ILE A 248 6.67 -14.97 1.63
N PHE A 249 7.55 -14.03 1.28
CA PHE A 249 7.70 -13.51 -0.06
C PHE A 249 8.95 -14.12 -0.70
N ILE A 250 8.76 -14.88 -1.76
CA ILE A 250 9.80 -15.59 -2.49
C ILE A 250 10.02 -14.86 -3.82
N ASP A 251 11.10 -14.10 -3.92
CA ASP A 251 11.50 -13.41 -5.15
C ASP A 251 12.32 -14.35 -6.05
N GLU A 252 12.17 -14.17 -7.35
CA GLU A 252 12.85 -14.95 -8.39
C GLU A 252 12.63 -16.47 -8.34
N ILE A 253 11.36 -16.92 -8.22
CA ILE A 253 11.01 -18.35 -8.15
C ILE A 253 11.55 -19.20 -9.30
N GLN A 254 11.79 -18.60 -10.46
CA GLN A 254 12.35 -19.27 -11.63
C GLN A 254 13.78 -19.78 -11.44
N ASN A 255 14.48 -19.30 -10.40
CA ASN A 255 15.84 -19.71 -10.08
C ASN A 255 15.89 -20.93 -9.14
N MET A 256 14.74 -21.45 -8.69
CA MET A 256 14.71 -22.64 -7.85
C MET A 256 15.07 -23.89 -8.64
N SER A 257 15.95 -24.72 -8.07
CA SER A 257 16.23 -26.04 -8.63
C SER A 257 14.97 -26.94 -8.56
N PRO A 258 14.84 -27.96 -9.45
CA PRO A 258 13.69 -28.86 -9.45
C PRO A 258 13.45 -29.57 -8.10
N ASN A 259 14.52 -29.84 -7.34
CA ASN A 259 14.42 -30.44 -6.00
C ASN A 259 13.79 -29.47 -4.99
N ILE A 260 14.19 -28.20 -5.01
CA ILE A 260 13.60 -27.17 -4.14
C ILE A 260 12.13 -26.94 -4.50
N GLN A 261 11.81 -26.94 -5.80
CA GLN A 261 10.42 -26.84 -6.27
C GLN A 261 9.55 -27.99 -5.77
N ALA A 262 10.07 -29.23 -5.76
CA ALA A 262 9.37 -30.39 -5.22
C ALA A 262 9.07 -30.25 -3.72
N LYS A 263 10.05 -29.77 -2.93
CA LYS A 263 9.86 -29.51 -1.50
C LYS A 263 8.90 -28.37 -1.24
N LEU A 264 8.96 -27.31 -2.04
CA LEU A 264 8.03 -26.19 -1.95
C LEU A 264 6.59 -26.65 -2.22
N LEU A 265 6.37 -27.55 -3.19
CA LEU A 265 5.05 -28.12 -3.43
C LEU A 265 4.50 -28.81 -2.18
N SER A 266 5.29 -29.69 -1.54
CA SER A 266 4.90 -30.34 -0.28
C SER A 266 4.57 -29.33 0.83
N VAL A 267 5.30 -28.22 0.92
CA VAL A 267 4.99 -27.14 1.86
C VAL A 267 3.62 -26.51 1.56
N VAL A 268 3.32 -26.26 0.29
CA VAL A 268 2.06 -25.60 -0.08
C VAL A 268 0.87 -26.52 0.16
N GLU A 269 1.02 -27.83 -0.09
CA GLU A 269 0.00 -28.87 0.06
C GLU A 269 -0.21 -29.30 1.51
N ASP A 270 0.86 -29.74 2.18
CA ASP A 270 0.81 -30.41 3.48
C ASP A 270 0.98 -29.45 4.66
N LYS A 271 1.41 -28.21 4.41
CA LYS A 271 1.70 -27.20 5.45
C LYS A 271 2.75 -27.67 6.47
N VAL A 272 3.70 -28.48 6.00
CA VAL A 272 4.78 -29.07 6.80
C VAL A 272 6.11 -28.88 6.08
N ILE A 273 7.18 -28.62 6.83
CA ILE A 273 8.57 -28.67 6.34
C ILE A 273 9.34 -29.81 7.00
N TYR A 274 10.36 -30.28 6.28
CA TYR A 274 11.38 -31.19 6.81
C TYR A 274 12.74 -30.49 6.75
N PRO A 275 13.37 -30.19 7.91
CA PRO A 275 14.71 -29.63 7.93
C PRO A 275 15.71 -30.55 7.23
N VAL A 276 16.74 -29.99 6.60
CA VAL A 276 17.79 -30.78 5.94
C VAL A 276 18.46 -31.69 6.98
N GLY A 277 18.59 -32.98 6.64
CA GLY A 277 19.11 -34.01 7.56
C GLY A 277 18.15 -34.42 8.69
N GLY A 278 17.00 -33.76 8.82
CA GLY A 278 15.95 -34.08 9.78
C GLY A 278 14.91 -35.06 9.22
N ARG A 279 14.29 -35.83 10.11
CA ARG A 279 13.15 -36.72 9.78
C ARG A 279 11.84 -36.30 10.44
N ALA A 280 11.90 -35.39 11.40
CA ALA A 280 10.72 -34.90 12.09
C ALA A 280 10.08 -33.77 11.26
N PRO A 281 8.77 -33.86 10.97
CA PRO A 281 8.04 -32.76 10.35
C PRO A 281 7.93 -31.56 11.30
N VAL A 282 7.85 -30.36 10.72
CA VAL A 282 7.52 -29.13 11.44
C VAL A 282 6.31 -28.49 10.77
N ASP A 283 5.21 -28.39 11.52
CA ASP A 283 3.98 -27.73 11.06
C ASP A 283 4.20 -26.21 10.91
N ILE A 284 3.69 -25.66 9.81
CA ILE A 284 3.78 -24.24 9.50
C ILE A 284 2.45 -23.70 8.95
N ASP A 285 2.07 -22.52 9.41
CA ASP A 285 0.95 -21.75 8.85
C ASP A 285 1.49 -20.48 8.20
N VAL A 286 1.80 -20.56 6.91
CA VAL A 286 2.44 -19.48 6.16
C VAL A 286 1.66 -19.19 4.89
N ARG A 287 1.36 -17.90 4.67
CA ARG A 287 0.88 -17.42 3.37
C ARG A 287 2.07 -17.23 2.43
N ILE A 288 1.97 -17.72 1.20
CA ILE A 288 3.06 -17.67 0.22
C ILE A 288 2.74 -16.64 -0.86
N ILE A 289 3.67 -15.71 -1.10
CA ILE A 289 3.65 -14.80 -2.24
C ILE A 289 4.95 -15.06 -3.02
N ALA A 290 4.82 -15.55 -4.25
CA ALA A 290 5.92 -15.79 -5.15
C ALA A 290 6.06 -14.64 -6.16
N ALA A 291 7.27 -14.37 -6.65
CA ALA A 291 7.49 -13.42 -7.73
C ALA A 291 8.43 -13.98 -8.80
N THR A 292 8.14 -13.61 -10.06
CA THR A 292 8.98 -13.90 -11.23
C THR A 292 9.11 -12.67 -12.11
N ASN A 293 10.25 -12.55 -12.80
CA ASN A 293 10.46 -11.55 -13.86
C ASN A 293 10.33 -12.11 -15.28
N ARG A 294 9.98 -13.39 -15.40
CA ARG A 294 9.73 -14.08 -16.66
C ARG A 294 8.26 -14.45 -16.78
N ASP A 295 7.84 -14.74 -17.99
CA ASP A 295 6.49 -15.25 -18.22
C ASP A 295 6.29 -16.61 -17.55
N ILE A 296 5.29 -16.72 -16.68
CA ILE A 296 5.06 -17.93 -15.89
C ILE A 296 4.63 -19.11 -16.78
N ASN A 297 3.85 -18.87 -17.83
CA ASN A 297 3.40 -19.93 -18.74
C ASN A 297 4.58 -20.47 -19.52
N HIS A 298 5.44 -19.58 -20.02
CA HIS A 298 6.67 -19.98 -20.70
C HIS A 298 7.60 -20.80 -19.77
N LEU A 299 7.72 -20.44 -18.50
CA LEU A 299 8.53 -21.22 -17.54
C LEU A 299 8.01 -22.65 -17.35
N VAL A 300 6.68 -22.83 -17.37
CA VAL A 300 6.06 -24.16 -17.28
C VAL A 300 6.27 -24.95 -18.57
N GLU A 301 6.07 -24.32 -19.73
CA GLU A 301 6.28 -24.92 -21.05
C GLU A 301 7.73 -25.41 -21.24
N THR A 302 8.72 -24.62 -20.81
CA THR A 302 10.14 -24.98 -20.91
C THR A 302 10.62 -25.89 -19.76
N LYS A 303 9.72 -26.34 -18.88
CA LYS A 303 10.03 -27.19 -17.71
C LYS A 303 11.01 -26.56 -16.71
N ASN A 304 11.13 -25.23 -16.72
CA ASN A 304 11.88 -24.48 -15.71
C ASN A 304 11.08 -24.30 -14.41
N LEU A 305 9.75 -24.40 -14.49
CA LEU A 305 8.85 -24.47 -13.34
C LEU A 305 7.97 -25.71 -13.49
N ARG A 306 7.84 -26.50 -12.43
CA ARG A 306 6.94 -27.66 -12.45
C ARG A 306 5.48 -27.22 -12.57
N SER A 307 4.71 -27.92 -13.39
CA SER A 307 3.30 -27.61 -13.63
C SER A 307 2.45 -27.76 -12.36
N ASP A 308 2.70 -28.80 -11.56
CA ASP A 308 2.01 -29.03 -10.28
C ASP A 308 2.21 -27.87 -9.29
N LEU A 309 3.45 -27.41 -9.12
CA LEU A 309 3.79 -26.26 -8.29
C LEU A 309 3.14 -24.97 -8.83
N TYR A 310 3.14 -24.77 -10.14
CA TYR A 310 2.45 -23.64 -10.77
C TYR A 310 0.95 -23.62 -10.43
N PHE A 311 0.25 -24.74 -10.58
CA PHE A 311 -1.19 -24.80 -10.28
C PHE A 311 -1.48 -24.58 -8.80
N ARG A 312 -0.58 -24.98 -7.90
CA ARG A 312 -0.76 -24.82 -6.46
C ARG A 312 -0.40 -23.41 -5.95
N LEU A 313 0.62 -22.78 -6.52
CA LEU A 313 0.99 -21.40 -6.18
C LEU A 313 0.11 -20.36 -6.89
N GLY A 314 -0.33 -20.66 -8.10
CA GLY A 314 -1.10 -19.79 -8.99
C GLY A 314 -2.59 -19.71 -8.68
N GLU A 315 -3.00 -19.88 -7.42
CA GLU A 315 -4.40 -19.65 -7.01
C GLU A 315 -4.88 -18.23 -7.40
N PHE A 316 -3.95 -17.27 -7.38
CA PHE A 316 -4.15 -15.94 -7.93
C PHE A 316 -2.87 -15.39 -8.57
N ILE A 317 -2.97 -14.80 -9.76
CA ILE A 317 -1.82 -14.25 -10.50
C ILE A 317 -2.04 -12.75 -10.73
N ILE A 318 -1.08 -11.93 -10.31
CA ILE A 318 -1.08 -10.48 -10.55
C ILE A 318 0.06 -10.13 -11.49
N THR A 319 -0.30 -9.50 -12.61
CA THR A 319 0.68 -8.99 -13.58
C THR A 319 0.95 -7.51 -13.32
N VAL A 320 2.18 -7.19 -12.91
CA VAL A 320 2.64 -5.83 -12.65
C VAL A 320 3.09 -5.18 -13.96
N PRO A 321 2.44 -4.08 -14.41
CA PRO A 321 2.77 -3.44 -15.67
C PRO A 321 4.16 -2.77 -15.61
N PRO A 322 4.93 -2.80 -16.71
CA PRO A 322 6.18 -2.06 -16.81
C PRO A 322 5.91 -0.55 -16.83
N LEU A 323 6.88 0.25 -16.39
CA LEU A 323 6.76 1.70 -16.25
C LEU A 323 6.41 2.39 -17.57
N ARG A 324 6.92 1.90 -18.70
CA ARG A 324 6.58 2.40 -20.05
C ARG A 324 5.10 2.31 -20.42
N ASN A 325 4.33 1.42 -19.77
CA ASN A 325 2.88 1.27 -19.96
C ASN A 325 2.07 2.10 -18.94
N ARG A 326 2.73 2.87 -18.08
CA ARG A 326 2.15 3.76 -17.08
C ARG A 326 2.96 5.04 -16.95
N ARG A 327 3.17 5.72 -18.08
CA ARG A 327 3.99 6.96 -18.14
C ARG A 327 3.43 8.08 -17.26
N GLU A 328 2.11 8.13 -17.11
CA GLU A 328 1.40 9.07 -16.22
C GLU A 328 1.86 8.96 -14.74
N ASP A 329 2.38 7.80 -14.32
CA ASP A 329 2.88 7.61 -12.95
C ASP A 329 4.34 8.07 -12.78
N ILE A 330 5.07 8.38 -13.87
CA ILE A 330 6.49 8.76 -13.80
C ILE A 330 6.64 10.01 -12.93
N GLY A 331 5.82 11.03 -13.13
CA GLY A 331 5.93 12.26 -12.35
C GLY A 331 5.71 12.07 -10.85
N PHE A 332 4.75 11.20 -10.50
CA PHE A 332 4.52 10.79 -9.12
C PHE A 332 5.78 10.14 -8.49
N PHE A 333 6.40 9.19 -9.19
CA PHE A 333 7.62 8.53 -8.70
C PHE A 333 8.82 9.48 -8.66
N VAL A 334 8.95 10.37 -9.63
CA VAL A 334 10.02 11.38 -9.66
C VAL A 334 9.94 12.27 -8.42
N GLY A 335 8.77 12.86 -8.13
CA GLY A 335 8.60 13.70 -6.94
C GLY A 335 8.94 12.95 -5.65
N LYS A 336 8.47 11.71 -5.52
CA LYS A 336 8.80 10.85 -4.37
C LYS A 336 10.30 10.59 -4.24
N PHE A 337 10.99 10.24 -5.33
CA PHE A 337 12.41 9.93 -5.30
C PHE A 337 13.30 11.16 -5.13
N ILE A 338 12.87 12.34 -5.58
CA ILE A 338 13.55 13.61 -5.28
C ILE A 338 13.51 13.85 -3.77
N ALA A 339 12.33 13.73 -3.14
CA ALA A 339 12.21 13.90 -1.69
C ALA A 339 13.10 12.90 -0.93
N GLU A 340 12.99 11.60 -1.24
CA GLU A 340 13.81 10.56 -0.61
C GLU A 340 15.33 10.82 -0.77
N ALA A 341 15.78 11.18 -1.97
CA ALA A 341 17.20 11.41 -2.24
C ALA A 341 17.71 12.73 -1.65
N SER A 342 16.86 13.75 -1.56
CA SER A 342 17.20 15.04 -0.96
C SER A 342 17.43 14.90 0.54
N ASP A 343 16.56 14.15 1.23
CA ASP A 343 16.72 13.82 2.64
C ASP A 343 17.96 12.94 2.87
N GLU A 344 18.21 11.96 1.99
CA GLU A 344 19.37 11.07 2.10
C GLU A 344 20.72 11.80 1.90
N LEU A 345 20.78 12.74 0.96
CA LEU A 345 22.01 13.44 0.55
C LEU A 345 22.20 14.81 1.20
N ASP A 346 21.27 15.22 2.06
CA ASP A 346 21.23 16.55 2.69
C ASP A 346 21.33 17.69 1.66
N LYS A 347 20.59 17.55 0.55
CA LYS A 347 20.53 18.54 -0.52
C LYS A 347 19.11 19.09 -0.66
N PRO A 348 18.89 20.41 -0.68
CA PRO A 348 17.55 21.00 -0.73
C PRO A 348 16.99 21.03 -2.17
N ILE A 349 17.04 19.91 -2.88
CA ILE A 349 16.44 19.81 -4.22
C ILE A 349 14.93 19.65 -4.07
N ARG A 350 14.16 20.56 -4.67
CA ARG A 350 12.69 20.55 -4.55
C ARG A 350 11.98 20.50 -5.89
N ASP A 351 12.70 20.72 -6.98
CA ASP A 351 12.09 20.95 -8.28
C ASP A 351 12.83 20.25 -9.41
N ILE A 352 12.13 20.06 -10.52
CA ILE A 352 12.63 19.50 -11.78
C ILE A 352 12.11 20.35 -12.93
N SER A 353 12.97 20.69 -13.89
CA SER A 353 12.55 21.48 -15.04
C SER A 353 11.63 20.67 -15.97
N ASP A 354 10.71 21.34 -16.66
CA ASP A 354 9.76 20.70 -17.57
C ASP A 354 10.46 19.90 -18.67
N GLU A 355 11.60 20.38 -19.16
CA GLU A 355 12.41 19.69 -20.18
C GLU A 355 13.06 18.41 -19.63
N ALA A 356 13.50 18.44 -18.37
CA ALA A 356 14.05 17.27 -17.69
C ALA A 356 12.94 16.23 -17.44
N MET A 357 11.75 16.67 -17.02
CA MET A 357 10.59 15.81 -16.85
C MET A 357 10.18 15.15 -18.17
N ALA A 358 10.10 15.92 -19.26
CA ALA A 358 9.77 15.40 -20.59
C ALA A 358 10.76 14.33 -21.08
N LEU A 359 12.06 14.46 -20.75
CA LEU A 359 13.05 13.42 -21.03
C LEU A 359 12.76 12.13 -20.25
N LEU A 360 12.40 12.25 -18.97
CA LEU A 360 12.08 11.11 -18.13
C LEU A 360 10.81 10.39 -18.62
N GLU A 361 9.76 11.13 -18.99
CA GLU A 361 8.49 10.57 -19.47
C GLU A 361 8.62 9.83 -20.81
N ASN A 362 9.53 10.29 -21.67
CA ASN A 362 9.77 9.69 -22.98
C ASN A 362 10.77 8.53 -22.96
N ASN A 363 11.46 8.30 -21.83
CA ASN A 363 12.40 7.20 -21.71
C ASN A 363 11.69 5.85 -21.55
N PRO A 364 12.18 4.76 -22.18
CA PRO A 364 11.56 3.43 -22.08
C PRO A 364 11.67 2.77 -20.70
N TRP A 365 12.60 3.16 -19.84
CA TRP A 365 12.81 2.60 -18.49
C TRP A 365 12.83 1.06 -18.45
N VAL A 366 13.82 0.43 -19.10
CA VAL A 366 13.96 -1.03 -19.16
C VAL A 366 14.12 -1.66 -17.76
N GLY A 367 14.81 -0.97 -16.84
CA GLY A 367 14.92 -1.34 -15.43
C GLY A 367 13.80 -0.78 -14.55
N ASN A 368 12.75 -0.22 -15.16
CA ASN A 368 11.51 0.23 -14.53
C ASN A 368 11.75 1.21 -13.35
N ILE A 369 10.96 1.09 -12.27
CA ILE A 369 11.01 1.99 -11.11
C ILE A 369 12.40 2.00 -10.45
N ARG A 370 13.10 0.85 -10.44
CA ARG A 370 14.45 0.75 -9.86
C ARG A 370 15.45 1.61 -10.64
N GLU A 371 15.38 1.59 -11.97
CA GLU A 371 16.23 2.42 -12.82
C GLU A 371 15.89 3.90 -12.67
N LEU A 372 14.60 4.25 -12.65
CA LEU A 372 14.14 5.62 -12.41
C LEU A 372 14.65 6.15 -11.06
N LYS A 373 14.48 5.39 -9.97
CA LYS A 373 14.98 5.78 -8.64
C LYS A 373 16.48 6.04 -8.64
N ASN A 374 17.26 5.16 -9.26
CA ASN A 374 18.71 5.33 -9.35
C ASN A 374 19.09 6.55 -10.22
N MET A 375 18.34 6.82 -11.29
CA MET A 375 18.53 8.01 -12.12
C MET A 375 18.30 9.29 -11.31
N ILE A 376 17.15 9.39 -10.63
CA ILE A 376 16.80 10.58 -9.84
C ILE A 376 17.77 10.80 -8.70
N ARG A 377 18.16 9.74 -7.97
CA ARG A 377 19.16 9.84 -6.90
C ARG A 377 20.50 10.38 -7.41
N ARG A 378 20.95 9.96 -8.61
CA ARG A 378 22.15 10.51 -9.25
C ARG A 378 21.95 11.96 -9.69
N ALA A 379 20.79 12.29 -10.26
CA ALA A 379 20.48 13.65 -10.68
C ALA A 379 20.48 14.64 -9.50
N VAL A 380 19.92 14.26 -8.34
CA VAL A 380 19.99 15.03 -7.08
C VAL A 380 21.44 15.23 -6.64
N LEU A 381 22.28 14.19 -6.73
CA LEU A 381 23.70 14.30 -6.40
C LEU A 381 24.44 15.31 -7.27
N PHE A 382 24.14 15.38 -8.57
CA PHE A 382 24.77 16.31 -9.52
C PHE A 382 24.14 17.71 -9.54
N SER A 383 22.97 17.90 -8.93
CA SER A 383 22.30 19.19 -8.87
C SER A 383 22.79 19.96 -7.65
N ASP A 384 23.23 21.21 -7.85
CA ASP A 384 23.75 22.08 -6.77
C ASP A 384 22.87 23.31 -6.53
N ASP A 385 21.92 23.61 -7.42
CA ASP A 385 21.12 24.84 -7.45
C ASP A 385 19.64 24.66 -7.05
N GLY A 386 19.30 23.54 -6.40
CA GLY A 386 17.93 23.28 -5.93
C GLY A 386 16.98 22.69 -6.98
N THR A 387 17.40 22.59 -8.25
CA THR A 387 16.56 22.14 -9.36
C THR A 387 17.28 21.10 -10.23
N ILE A 388 16.59 20.02 -10.59
CA ILE A 388 17.09 19.07 -11.59
C ILE A 388 16.80 19.62 -12.99
N ARG A 389 17.86 19.90 -13.76
CA ARG A 389 17.76 20.45 -15.12
C ARG A 389 17.95 19.40 -16.20
N TYR A 390 17.63 19.78 -17.43
CA TYR A 390 17.79 18.95 -18.63
C TYR A 390 19.19 18.34 -18.73
N GLU A 391 20.27 19.11 -18.49
CA GLU A 391 21.64 18.62 -18.65
C GLU A 391 21.96 17.49 -17.66
N HIS A 392 21.45 17.58 -16.42
CA HIS A 392 21.66 16.57 -15.38
C HIS A 392 21.09 15.21 -15.80
N ILE A 393 19.89 15.21 -16.42
CA ILE A 393 19.27 13.98 -16.91
C ILE A 393 19.91 13.50 -18.22
N LYS A 394 20.18 14.42 -19.15
CA LYS A 394 20.70 14.10 -20.48
C LYS A 394 22.07 13.42 -20.41
N ILE A 395 22.99 13.93 -19.58
CA ILE A 395 24.32 13.34 -19.38
C ILE A 395 24.21 11.89 -18.85
N LEU A 396 23.30 11.64 -17.92
CA LEU A 396 23.11 10.32 -17.32
C LEU A 396 22.43 9.31 -18.26
N LEU A 397 21.63 9.80 -19.21
CA LEU A 397 21.04 8.99 -20.26
C LEU A 397 22.03 8.69 -21.39
N ASP A 398 22.80 9.68 -21.83
CA ASP A 398 23.78 9.51 -22.91
C ASP A 398 24.97 8.65 -22.47
N GLY A 399 25.34 8.71 -21.18
CA GLY A 399 26.30 7.78 -20.57
C GLY A 399 25.84 6.31 -20.55
N LYS A 400 24.57 6.00 -20.86
CA LYS A 400 24.09 4.61 -21.07
C LYS A 400 24.28 4.12 -22.51
N ALA A 401 24.57 4.99 -23.47
CA ALA A 401 24.68 4.60 -24.88
C ALA A 401 25.90 3.70 -25.20
N GLU A 402 26.84 3.53 -24.27
CA GLU A 402 27.98 2.60 -24.39
C GLU A 402 27.87 1.32 -23.56
N VAL A 403 26.76 1.10 -22.82
CA VAL A 403 26.58 -0.14 -22.05
C VAL A 403 25.41 -0.92 -22.63
N THR A 404 25.70 -1.67 -23.69
CA THR A 404 24.92 -2.87 -24.00
C THR A 404 24.84 -3.73 -22.75
N VAL A 405 23.61 -4.00 -22.35
CA VAL A 405 23.23 -4.72 -21.14
C VAL A 405 23.83 -6.12 -21.17
N ASP A 406 24.92 -6.34 -20.43
CA ASP A 406 25.23 -7.65 -19.89
C ASP A 406 24.86 -7.67 -18.40
N ASN A 407 24.02 -8.64 -18.06
CA ASN A 407 23.20 -8.66 -16.87
C ASN A 407 23.95 -9.31 -15.70
N ARG A 408 25.17 -8.84 -15.42
CA ARG A 408 26.00 -9.41 -14.35
C ARG A 408 26.68 -8.34 -13.52
N THR A 409 26.54 -8.54 -12.20
CA THR A 409 27.29 -7.93 -11.09
C THR A 409 26.84 -6.54 -10.63
N PHE A 410 26.11 -6.52 -9.50
CA PHE A 410 26.15 -5.38 -8.59
C PHE A 410 27.62 -5.10 -8.23
N MET A 411 28.17 -4.00 -8.72
CA MET A 411 29.48 -3.52 -8.28
C MET A 411 29.31 -2.56 -7.12
N SER A 412 30.13 -2.74 -6.09
CA SER A 412 30.21 -1.83 -4.96
C SER A 412 30.67 -0.43 -5.42
N LEU A 413 30.37 0.60 -4.63
CA LEU A 413 30.83 1.97 -4.90
C LEU A 413 32.36 2.02 -5.07
N LYS A 414 33.08 1.19 -4.30
CA LYS A 414 34.54 1.05 -4.36
C LYS A 414 35.03 0.48 -5.69
N GLU A 415 34.32 -0.50 -6.26
CA GLU A 415 34.65 -1.09 -7.57
C GLU A 415 34.29 -0.15 -8.73
N THR A 416 33.20 0.61 -8.59
CA THR A 416 32.80 1.61 -9.58
C THR A 416 33.81 2.76 -9.64
N LEU A 417 34.26 3.26 -8.48
CA LEU A 417 35.33 4.24 -8.39
C LEU A 417 36.65 3.71 -8.98
N LYS A 418 36.99 2.44 -8.71
CA LYS A 418 38.18 1.80 -9.27
C LYS A 418 38.15 1.78 -10.81
N ILE A 419 37.01 1.46 -11.41
CA ILE A 419 36.85 1.42 -12.87
C ILE A 419 37.00 2.80 -13.48
N GLU A 420 36.34 3.80 -12.92
CA GLU A 420 36.40 5.17 -13.44
C GLU A 420 37.77 5.82 -13.22
N GLU A 421 38.43 5.58 -12.08
CA GLU A 421 39.82 6.01 -11.86
C GLU A 421 40.79 5.33 -12.85
N THR A 422 40.60 4.04 -13.13
CA THR A 422 41.41 3.30 -14.13
C THR A 422 41.26 3.90 -15.52
N LYS A 423 40.04 4.22 -15.95
CA LYS A 423 39.76 4.86 -17.24
C LYS A 423 40.40 6.26 -17.32
N ALA A 424 40.25 7.06 -16.26
CA ALA A 424 40.83 8.41 -16.20
C ALA A 424 42.36 8.37 -16.29
N ILE A 425 43.02 7.43 -15.60
CA ILE A 425 44.47 7.25 -15.65
C ILE A 425 44.93 6.83 -17.06
N LYS A 426 44.27 5.86 -17.68
CA LYS A 426 44.62 5.41 -19.04
C LYS A 426 44.46 6.52 -20.08
N ARG A 427 43.35 7.26 -20.03
CA ARG A 427 43.10 8.38 -20.97
C ARG A 427 44.10 9.52 -20.77
N ALA A 428 44.48 9.82 -19.54
CA ALA A 428 45.51 10.81 -19.25
C ALA A 428 46.91 10.34 -19.69
N LEU A 429 47.22 9.04 -19.61
CA LEU A 429 48.46 8.46 -20.13
C LEU A 429 48.53 8.56 -21.66
N GLU A 430 47.43 8.27 -22.36
CA GLU A 430 47.32 8.44 -23.82
C GLU A 430 47.52 9.90 -24.24
N LEU A 431 46.87 10.84 -23.56
CA LEU A 431 47.00 12.29 -23.84
C LEU A 431 48.40 12.84 -23.52
N SER A 432 49.17 12.14 -22.68
CA SER A 432 50.53 12.54 -22.30
C SER A 432 51.61 11.68 -22.93
N ASP A 433 51.25 10.82 -23.88
CA ASP A 433 52.15 9.93 -24.63
C ASP A 433 53.02 9.06 -23.69
N GLY A 434 52.38 8.54 -22.62
CA GLY A 434 53.04 7.72 -21.59
C GLY A 434 53.89 8.50 -20.58
N ASN A 435 53.95 9.83 -20.65
CA ASN A 435 54.74 10.63 -19.71
C ASN A 435 54.04 10.79 -18.36
N ARG A 436 54.38 9.90 -17.42
CA ARG A 436 53.80 9.81 -16.07
C ARG A 436 53.83 11.13 -15.27
N THR A 437 54.83 11.99 -15.47
CA THR A 437 54.90 13.30 -14.78
C THR A 437 53.85 14.26 -15.32
N LYS A 438 53.64 14.29 -16.64
CA LYS A 438 52.57 15.07 -17.28
C LYS A 438 51.19 14.49 -16.99
N THR A 439 51.06 13.17 -16.95
CA THR A 439 49.82 12.48 -16.55
C THR A 439 49.36 12.91 -15.16
N ALA A 440 50.27 12.94 -14.18
CA ALA A 440 49.96 13.36 -12.81
C ALA A 440 49.49 14.82 -12.75
N ALA A 441 50.09 15.70 -13.57
CA ALA A 441 49.70 17.10 -13.68
C ALA A 441 48.31 17.28 -14.32
N ILE A 442 47.99 16.53 -15.38
CA ILE A 442 46.67 16.53 -16.04
C ILE A 442 45.58 16.07 -15.07
N LEU A 443 45.86 15.01 -14.31
CA LEU A 443 44.94 14.45 -13.31
C LEU A 443 44.94 15.24 -11.99
N LYS A 444 45.78 16.27 -11.85
CA LYS A 444 45.94 17.09 -10.63
C LYS A 444 46.21 16.28 -9.36
N ILE A 445 46.95 15.18 -9.49
CA ILE A 445 47.38 14.34 -8.36
C ILE A 445 48.90 14.35 -8.22
N SER A 446 49.40 13.99 -7.04
CA SER A 446 50.84 13.87 -6.85
C SER A 446 51.42 12.73 -7.70
N TYR A 447 52.64 12.88 -8.20
CA TYR A 447 53.33 11.83 -8.96
C TYR A 447 53.41 10.51 -8.19
N ARG A 448 53.66 10.57 -6.88
CA ARG A 448 53.67 9.40 -6.00
C ARG A 448 52.29 8.75 -5.87
N GLY A 449 51.22 9.55 -5.84
CA GLY A 449 49.83 9.09 -5.82
C GLY A 449 49.43 8.39 -7.12
N LEU A 450 49.86 8.93 -8.27
CA LEU A 450 49.67 8.28 -9.57
C LEU A 450 50.35 6.90 -9.61
N LEU A 451 51.62 6.80 -9.19
CA LEU A 451 52.34 5.51 -9.20
C LEU A 451 51.71 4.47 -8.28
N ALA A 452 51.20 4.89 -7.12
CA ALA A 452 50.50 3.98 -6.21
C ALA A 452 49.19 3.44 -6.84
N LYS A 453 48.43 4.30 -7.53
CA LYS A 453 47.19 3.93 -8.22
C LYS A 453 47.42 3.07 -9.45
N MET A 454 48.46 3.36 -10.25
CA MET A 454 48.87 2.50 -11.37
C MET A 454 49.24 1.10 -10.89
N LYS A 455 49.96 0.99 -9.77
CA LYS A 455 50.29 -0.31 -9.16
C LYS A 455 49.09 -1.03 -8.55
N GLU A 456 48.18 -0.29 -7.91
CA GLU A 456 46.95 -0.84 -7.32
C GLU A 456 46.00 -1.40 -8.41
N TYR A 457 46.03 -0.82 -9.60
CA TYR A 457 45.11 -1.10 -10.71
C TYR A 457 45.75 -1.86 -11.88
N ASP A 458 47.00 -2.30 -11.73
CA ASP A 458 47.76 -3.08 -12.71
C ASP A 458 47.82 -2.40 -14.09
N ILE A 459 48.18 -1.11 -14.09
CA ILE A 459 48.36 -0.28 -15.29
C ILE A 459 49.86 -0.06 -15.50
N ASP A 460 50.39 -0.56 -16.62
CA ASP A 460 51.80 -0.42 -17.02
C ASP A 460 52.19 0.99 -17.50
#